data_AF-A0A9E1SRE0-F1
#
_entry.id   AF-A0A9E1SRE0-F1
#
_cell.length_a   1.000
_cell.length_b   1.000
_cell.length_c   1.000
_cell.angle_alpha   90.00
_cell.angle_beta   90.00
_cell.angle_gamma   90.00
#
_symmetry.space_group_name_H-M   'P 1'
#
loop_
_entity.id
_entity.type
_entity.pdbx_description
1 polymer ?
#
loop_
_entity_poly.entity_id
_entity_poly.type
_entity_poly.pdbx_seq_one_letter_code
_entity_poly.pdbx_strand_id
1 'polypeptide(L)'
;PLGEPHYAVAIAADKLKPIVRYKSGWNSRTDKRHAHRTRPGKEKIVRDGNTVRVYGTTIRSHITPEIIEVNEGDKVIVHMTNLERAEDETHGFAISGTNVNMSLEPGKTVSATFTADVPGVFPYYCTEFCSALHLEMQGYLLVKPKGYKEAAVKATEGTVYTKADYDKQHKTNLETQGVIDSVVGYITARNYADFPSVVALVEDATEQLNFAADTKKKAAGFAAKNDWQNATLWAGQWWQYQVKAADIGLRAKTYLDQNGAKVIKK
;
A
#
# COMPACT_ATOMS: atom_id res chain seq x y z
N PRO A 1 -42.98 3.19 -5.24
CA PRO A 1 -42.63 4.53 -4.73
C PRO A 1 -41.13 4.61 -4.39
N LEU A 2 -40.29 4.91 -5.38
CA LEU A 2 -38.87 5.21 -5.19
C LEU A 2 -38.73 6.72 -5.33
N GLY A 3 -38.43 7.43 -4.24
CA GLY A 3 -38.12 8.87 -4.27
C GLY A 3 -39.18 9.84 -3.73
N GLU A 4 -40.05 9.44 -2.79
CA GLU A 4 -41.02 10.35 -2.15
C GLU A 4 -40.64 10.63 -0.68
N PRO A 5 -39.80 11.64 -0.38
CA PRO A 5 -39.46 11.97 1.00
C PRO A 5 -40.68 12.56 1.73
N HIS A 6 -41.12 11.89 2.80
CA HIS A 6 -42.30 12.31 3.57
C HIS A 6 -42.00 13.42 4.60
N TYR A 7 -40.75 13.55 5.02
CA TYR A 7 -40.32 14.52 6.03
C TYR A 7 -38.91 15.01 5.73
N ALA A 8 -38.62 16.23 6.17
CA ALA A 8 -37.29 16.82 6.14
C ALA A 8 -37.02 17.57 7.45
N VAL A 9 -35.74 17.66 7.83
CA VAL A 9 -35.26 18.44 8.97
C VAL A 9 -34.12 19.33 8.48
N ALA A 10 -34.05 20.55 8.99
CA ALA A 10 -32.97 21.48 8.71
C ALA A 10 -32.18 21.80 9.99
N ILE A 11 -30.87 22.02 9.84
CA ILE A 11 -29.95 22.46 10.90
C ILE A 11 -29.03 23.53 10.32
N ALA A 12 -28.63 24.51 11.14
CA ALA A 12 -27.67 25.52 10.73
C ALA A 12 -26.30 24.87 10.43
N ALA A 13 -25.67 25.27 9.32
CA ALA A 13 -24.44 24.64 8.82
C ALA A 13 -23.25 24.77 9.78
N ASP A 14 -23.19 25.87 10.53
CA ASP A 14 -22.17 26.13 11.56
C ASP A 14 -22.18 25.12 12.73
N LYS A 15 -23.29 24.38 12.89
CA LYS A 15 -23.40 23.29 13.86
C LYS A 15 -22.81 21.98 13.35
N LEU A 16 -22.59 21.84 12.05
CA LEU A 16 -22.00 20.64 11.45
C LEU A 16 -20.48 20.79 11.37
N LYS A 17 -19.77 19.77 11.84
CA LYS A 17 -18.30 19.70 11.79
C LYS A 17 -17.87 18.39 11.14
N PRO A 18 -18.08 18.23 9.82
CA PRO A 18 -17.70 17.02 9.12
C PRO A 18 -16.18 16.82 9.16
N ILE A 19 -15.76 15.56 9.15
CA ILE A 19 -14.36 15.22 8.91
C ILE A 19 -14.08 15.30 7.41
N VAL A 20 -12.89 15.77 7.03
CA VAL A 20 -12.45 15.84 5.62
C VAL A 20 -11.83 14.53 5.12
N ARG A 21 -11.49 13.62 6.04
CA ARG A 21 -10.96 12.28 5.76
C ARG A 21 -11.08 11.37 6.97
N TYR A 22 -11.05 10.06 6.73
CA TYR A 22 -10.95 9.07 7.81
C TYR A 22 -9.52 8.94 8.34
N LYS A 23 -9.39 8.43 9.57
CA LYS A 23 -8.09 7.96 10.09
C LYS A 23 -7.62 6.78 9.23
N SER A 24 -6.32 6.62 8.99
CA SER A 24 -5.83 5.53 8.13
C SER A 24 -6.31 4.14 8.58
N GLY A 25 -6.90 3.42 7.63
CA GLY A 25 -7.47 2.09 7.79
C GLY A 25 -8.76 2.05 8.60
N TRP A 26 -9.62 3.08 8.51
CA TRP A 26 -10.88 3.13 9.28
C TRP A 26 -12.02 2.36 8.63
N ASN A 27 -12.91 1.83 9.46
CA ASN A 27 -14.21 1.34 9.06
C ASN A 27 -15.28 2.38 9.39
N SER A 28 -15.81 3.05 8.37
CA SER A 28 -16.87 4.07 8.49
C SER A 28 -18.17 3.59 9.15
N ARG A 29 -18.46 2.27 9.13
CA ARG A 29 -19.70 1.71 9.71
C ARG A 29 -19.59 1.46 11.21
N THR A 30 -18.41 1.08 11.69
CA THR A 30 -18.18 0.75 13.11
C THR A 30 -17.44 1.82 13.87
N ASP A 31 -16.97 2.86 13.18
CA ASP A 31 -16.13 3.94 13.70
C ASP A 31 -14.88 3.44 14.47
N LYS A 32 -14.23 2.41 13.91
CA LYS A 32 -13.02 1.77 14.46
C LYS A 32 -12.03 1.46 13.35
N ARG A 33 -10.77 1.19 13.73
CA ARG A 33 -9.79 0.65 12.77
C ARG A 33 -10.27 -0.68 12.21
N HIS A 34 -10.22 -0.82 10.90
CA HIS A 34 -10.54 -2.06 10.21
C HIS A 34 -9.48 -3.14 10.53
N ALA A 35 -9.94 -4.34 10.86
CA ALA A 35 -9.05 -5.46 11.23
C ALA A 35 -8.08 -5.84 10.11
N HIS A 36 -8.54 -5.73 8.86
CA HIS A 36 -7.81 -6.09 7.64
C HIS A 36 -7.20 -4.88 6.91
N ARG A 37 -6.99 -3.74 7.60
CA ARG A 37 -6.34 -2.58 6.97
C ARG A 37 -4.94 -2.95 6.46
N THR A 38 -4.58 -2.40 5.31
CA THR A 38 -3.29 -2.61 4.67
C THR A 38 -2.48 -1.33 4.72
N ARG A 39 -1.19 -1.43 5.03
CA ARG A 39 -0.23 -0.33 4.95
C ARG A 39 0.58 -0.44 3.65
N PRO A 40 1.17 0.65 3.15
CA PRO A 40 2.02 0.61 1.97
C PRO A 40 3.13 -0.45 2.11
N GLY A 41 3.27 -1.35 1.13
CA GLY A 41 4.25 -2.44 1.14
C GLY A 41 3.80 -3.69 1.91
N LYS A 42 2.59 -3.70 2.50
CA LYS A 42 2.01 -4.86 3.20
C LYS A 42 0.91 -5.54 2.40
N GLU A 43 0.76 -5.16 1.13
CA GLU A 43 -0.16 -5.77 0.21
C GLU A 43 0.23 -7.24 0.01
N LYS A 44 -0.76 -8.12 0.00
CA LYS A 44 -0.54 -9.57 -0.09
C LYS A 44 -1.81 -10.29 -0.50
N ILE A 45 -1.62 -11.45 -1.11
CA ILE A 45 -2.67 -12.41 -1.40
C ILE A 45 -2.39 -13.65 -0.55
N VAL A 46 -3.37 -14.09 0.23
CA VAL A 46 -3.25 -15.23 1.13
C VAL A 46 -4.32 -16.25 0.78
N ARG A 47 -3.90 -17.48 0.48
CA ARG A 47 -4.80 -18.61 0.24
C ARG A 47 -4.91 -19.49 1.48
N ASP A 48 -6.13 -19.87 1.80
CA ASP A 48 -6.49 -20.77 2.89
C ASP A 48 -7.58 -21.73 2.36
N GLY A 49 -7.14 -22.91 1.89
CA GLY A 49 -7.99 -23.82 1.12
C GLY A 49 -8.55 -23.17 -0.14
N ASN A 50 -9.88 -23.10 -0.24
CA ASN A 50 -10.62 -22.45 -1.32
C ASN A 50 -10.93 -20.96 -1.05
N THR A 51 -10.46 -20.40 0.06
CA THR A 51 -10.67 -18.99 0.39
C THR A 51 -9.40 -18.21 0.08
N VAL A 52 -9.53 -17.18 -0.75
CA VAL A 52 -8.43 -16.26 -1.08
C VAL A 52 -8.73 -14.90 -0.48
N ARG A 53 -7.81 -14.38 0.33
CA ARG A 53 -7.89 -13.06 0.94
C ARG A 53 -6.86 -12.14 0.30
N VAL A 54 -7.35 -11.09 -0.35
CA VAL A 54 -6.52 -10.04 -0.94
C VAL A 54 -6.48 -8.88 0.03
N TYR A 55 -5.28 -8.48 0.42
CA TYR A 55 -5.01 -7.27 1.20
C TYR A 55 -4.32 -6.30 0.26
N GLY A 56 -5.03 -5.27 -0.15
CA GLY A 56 -4.55 -4.30 -1.13
C GLY A 56 -4.69 -2.86 -0.66
N THR A 57 -4.17 -1.97 -1.48
CA THR A 57 -4.16 -0.53 -1.25
C THR A 57 -4.47 0.24 -2.52
N THR A 58 -5.01 1.43 -2.34
CA THR A 58 -5.15 2.43 -3.41
C THR A 58 -4.41 3.69 -2.99
N ILE A 59 -3.67 4.26 -3.95
CA ILE A 59 -3.10 5.60 -3.90
C ILE A 59 -3.19 6.13 -5.34
N ARG A 60 -3.26 7.44 -5.55
CA ARG A 60 -3.49 8.03 -6.89
C ARG A 60 -2.73 7.32 -8.00
N SER A 61 -3.50 6.93 -9.02
CA SER A 61 -3.05 6.23 -10.23
C SER A 61 -2.63 4.76 -10.04
N HIS A 62 -2.71 4.20 -8.82
CA HIS A 62 -2.21 2.86 -8.52
C HIS A 62 -3.16 2.05 -7.63
N ILE A 63 -3.50 0.84 -8.08
CA ILE A 63 -4.12 -0.22 -7.27
C ILE A 63 -3.05 -1.28 -7.05
N THR A 64 -2.84 -1.70 -5.80
CA THR A 64 -1.89 -2.76 -5.47
C THR A 64 -2.60 -3.87 -4.70
N PRO A 65 -2.48 -5.15 -5.10
CA PRO A 65 -1.73 -5.64 -6.26
C PRO A 65 -2.41 -5.28 -7.61
N GLU A 66 -1.65 -5.31 -8.70
CA GLU A 66 -2.14 -5.14 -10.08
C GLU A 66 -2.60 -6.45 -10.72
N ILE A 67 -2.18 -7.59 -10.16
CA ILE A 67 -2.60 -8.93 -10.59
C ILE A 67 -3.08 -9.70 -9.36
N ILE A 68 -4.30 -10.22 -9.44
CA ILE A 68 -4.88 -11.13 -8.44
C ILE A 68 -5.11 -12.47 -9.12
N GLU A 69 -4.38 -13.50 -8.69
CA GLU A 69 -4.55 -14.86 -9.23
C GLU A 69 -5.37 -15.74 -8.27
N VAL A 70 -6.42 -16.35 -8.80
CA VAL A 70 -7.32 -17.27 -8.08
C VAL A 70 -7.65 -18.48 -8.95
N ASN A 71 -8.31 -19.47 -8.36
CA ASN A 71 -8.83 -20.64 -9.07
C ASN A 71 -10.34 -20.53 -9.22
N GLU A 72 -10.86 -21.11 -10.29
CA GLU A 72 -12.29 -21.29 -10.49
C GLU A 72 -12.92 -21.99 -9.27
N GLY A 73 -13.94 -21.36 -8.69
CA GLY A 73 -14.66 -21.80 -7.49
C GLY A 73 -14.13 -21.22 -6.18
N ASP A 74 -13.04 -20.43 -6.18
CA ASP A 74 -12.55 -19.79 -4.96
C ASP A 74 -13.54 -18.77 -4.39
N LYS A 75 -13.66 -18.73 -3.07
CA LYS A 75 -14.26 -17.62 -2.34
C LYS A 75 -13.22 -16.52 -2.15
N VAL A 76 -13.39 -15.42 -2.85
CA VAL A 76 -12.44 -14.30 -2.84
C VAL A 76 -12.96 -13.19 -1.92
N ILE A 77 -12.13 -12.76 -0.97
CA ILE A 77 -12.39 -11.64 -0.07
C ILE A 77 -11.33 -10.58 -0.34
N VAL A 78 -11.75 -9.42 -0.85
CA VAL A 78 -10.85 -8.31 -1.18
C VAL A 78 -10.98 -7.24 -0.12
N HIS A 79 -9.87 -6.85 0.51
CA HIS A 79 -9.75 -5.74 1.44
C HIS A 79 -8.90 -4.64 0.79
N MET A 80 -9.50 -3.49 0.48
CA MET A 80 -8.80 -2.35 -0.09
C MET A 80 -8.71 -1.21 0.92
N THR A 81 -7.52 -0.65 1.09
CA THR A 81 -7.29 0.51 1.96
C THR A 81 -6.86 1.72 1.13
N ASN A 82 -7.61 2.82 1.23
CA ASN A 82 -7.20 4.10 0.65
C ASN A 82 -6.11 4.74 1.51
N LEU A 83 -4.94 4.95 0.91
CA LEU A 83 -3.75 5.53 1.54
C LEU A 83 -3.67 7.05 1.39
N GLU A 84 -4.59 7.66 0.65
CA GLU A 84 -4.63 9.10 0.43
C GLU A 84 -4.80 9.87 1.73
N ARG A 85 -4.17 11.05 1.75
CA ARG A 85 -4.26 12.00 2.85
C ARG A 85 -4.97 13.28 2.41
N ALA A 86 -5.07 13.58 1.13
CA ALA A 86 -5.80 14.77 0.69
C ALA A 86 -7.32 14.57 0.82
N GLU A 87 -8.03 15.68 0.98
CA GLU A 87 -9.49 15.74 0.94
C GLU A 87 -9.98 15.40 -0.48
N ASP A 88 -11.13 14.74 -0.58
CA ASP A 88 -11.78 14.33 -1.83
C ASP A 88 -10.98 13.42 -2.77
N GLU A 89 -9.83 12.89 -2.34
CA GLU A 89 -9.07 11.87 -3.08
C GLU A 89 -9.69 10.47 -2.90
N THR A 90 -10.93 10.36 -3.36
CA THR A 90 -11.73 9.14 -3.29
C THR A 90 -11.33 8.20 -4.42
N HIS A 91 -11.24 6.91 -4.10
CA HIS A 91 -11.07 5.86 -5.09
C HIS A 91 -12.33 5.00 -5.21
N GLY A 92 -12.42 4.34 -6.34
CA GLY A 92 -13.33 3.23 -6.56
C GLY A 92 -12.58 1.92 -6.66
N PHE A 93 -13.28 0.80 -6.53
CA PHE A 93 -12.78 -0.50 -6.95
C PHE A 93 -13.94 -1.35 -7.43
N ALA A 94 -13.97 -1.63 -8.72
CA ALA A 94 -14.94 -2.54 -9.32
C ALA A 94 -14.22 -3.63 -10.10
N ILE A 95 -14.76 -4.85 -10.08
CA ILE A 95 -14.26 -5.98 -10.88
C ILE A 95 -15.31 -6.29 -11.94
N SER A 96 -14.91 -6.22 -13.21
CA SER A 96 -15.78 -6.53 -14.34
C SER A 96 -16.33 -7.96 -14.25
N GLY A 97 -17.59 -8.15 -14.63
CA GLY A 97 -18.26 -9.46 -14.57
C GLY A 97 -18.67 -9.91 -13.16
N THR A 98 -18.44 -9.10 -12.11
CA THR A 98 -18.87 -9.40 -10.74
C THR A 98 -19.81 -8.32 -10.21
N ASN A 99 -20.41 -8.55 -9.03
CA ASN A 99 -21.18 -7.53 -8.31
C ASN A 99 -20.33 -6.69 -7.34
N VAL A 100 -19.01 -6.71 -7.47
CA VAL A 100 -18.10 -5.94 -6.63
C VAL A 100 -18.00 -4.51 -7.14
N ASN A 101 -18.44 -3.56 -6.31
CA ASN A 101 -18.15 -2.13 -6.45
C ASN A 101 -17.97 -1.53 -5.05
N MET A 102 -16.80 -0.94 -4.79
CA MET A 102 -16.43 -0.34 -3.52
C MET A 102 -16.12 1.15 -3.70
N SER A 103 -16.69 2.00 -2.85
CA SER A 103 -16.26 3.39 -2.67
C SER A 103 -15.26 3.49 -1.51
N LEU A 104 -14.11 4.09 -1.79
CA LEU A 104 -12.90 4.13 -0.96
C LEU A 104 -12.50 5.59 -0.69
N GLU A 105 -13.15 6.22 0.28
CA GLU A 105 -12.83 7.57 0.75
C GLU A 105 -11.45 7.62 1.43
N PRO A 106 -10.76 8.78 1.44
CA PRO A 106 -9.43 8.91 2.05
C PRO A 106 -9.33 8.33 3.46
N GLY A 107 -8.39 7.39 3.64
CA GLY A 107 -8.15 6.69 4.90
C GLY A 107 -9.06 5.50 5.22
N LYS A 108 -10.08 5.20 4.40
CA LYS A 108 -11.02 4.09 4.65
C LYS A 108 -10.44 2.73 4.21
N THR A 109 -10.82 1.67 4.91
CA THR A 109 -10.69 0.28 4.41
C THR A 109 -12.07 -0.30 4.14
N VAL A 110 -12.27 -0.86 2.95
CA VAL A 110 -13.52 -1.52 2.53
C VAL A 110 -13.22 -2.95 2.12
N SER A 111 -14.20 -3.82 2.35
CA SER A 111 -14.12 -5.22 1.99
C SER A 111 -15.28 -5.64 1.10
N ALA A 112 -15.00 -6.46 0.10
CA ALA A 112 -16.00 -7.13 -0.72
C ALA A 112 -15.72 -8.64 -0.75
N THR A 113 -16.75 -9.44 -1.01
CA THR A 113 -16.62 -10.90 -1.13
C THR A 113 -17.42 -11.36 -2.34
N PHE A 114 -16.80 -12.22 -3.15
CA PHE A 114 -17.43 -12.83 -4.32
C PHE A 114 -16.88 -14.24 -4.53
N THR A 115 -17.53 -15.00 -5.41
CA THR A 115 -17.05 -16.32 -5.86
C THR A 115 -16.48 -16.16 -7.25
N ALA A 116 -15.27 -16.66 -7.51
CA ALA A 116 -14.66 -16.66 -8.83
C ALA A 116 -15.15 -17.88 -9.63
N ASP A 117 -16.41 -17.88 -10.06
CA ASP A 117 -17.10 -19.02 -10.66
C ASP A 117 -16.80 -19.26 -12.14
N VAL A 118 -16.40 -18.21 -12.87
CA VAL A 118 -16.07 -18.29 -14.30
C VAL A 118 -14.57 -18.12 -14.52
N PRO A 119 -13.88 -19.04 -15.21
CA PRO A 119 -12.47 -18.89 -15.55
C PRO A 119 -12.26 -17.80 -16.61
N GLY A 120 -11.15 -17.07 -16.52
CA GLY A 120 -10.86 -15.99 -17.45
C GLY A 120 -10.03 -14.87 -16.85
N VAL A 121 -9.96 -13.76 -17.58
CA VAL A 121 -9.26 -12.53 -17.18
C VAL A 121 -10.30 -11.43 -17.04
N PHE A 122 -10.43 -10.89 -15.82
CA PHE A 122 -11.41 -9.87 -15.50
C PHE A 122 -10.68 -8.61 -15.05
N PRO A 123 -10.78 -7.49 -15.79
CA PRO A 123 -10.19 -6.25 -15.35
C PRO A 123 -10.93 -5.73 -14.11
N TYR A 124 -10.16 -5.18 -13.18
CA TYR A 124 -10.67 -4.32 -12.13
C TYR A 124 -10.06 -2.93 -12.24
N TYR A 125 -10.80 -1.91 -11.84
CA TYR A 125 -10.39 -0.53 -12.07
C TYR A 125 -10.97 0.44 -11.04
N CYS A 126 -10.38 1.63 -10.97
CA CYS A 126 -10.89 2.73 -10.17
C CYS A 126 -12.09 3.37 -10.86
N THR A 127 -13.27 3.29 -10.24
CA THR A 127 -14.51 3.89 -10.78
C THR A 127 -14.59 5.41 -10.56
N GLU A 128 -13.74 5.96 -9.69
CA GLU A 128 -13.71 7.38 -9.36
C GLU A 128 -12.58 8.09 -10.11
N PHE A 129 -12.84 9.32 -10.57
CA PHE A 129 -11.80 10.17 -11.15
C PHE A 129 -10.90 10.70 -10.02
N CYS A 130 -9.86 9.93 -9.68
CA CYS A 130 -8.94 10.26 -8.59
C CYS A 130 -7.65 10.98 -9.04
N SER A 131 -7.32 10.95 -10.33
CA SER A 131 -6.12 11.59 -10.86
C SER A 131 -6.21 11.77 -12.38
N ALA A 132 -5.26 12.51 -12.96
CA ALA A 132 -5.13 12.60 -14.41
C ALA A 132 -4.89 11.24 -15.09
N LEU A 133 -4.38 10.25 -14.35
CA LEU A 133 -4.12 8.89 -14.81
C LEU A 133 -5.14 7.88 -14.24
N HIS A 134 -6.39 8.31 -14.00
CA HIS A 134 -7.39 7.42 -13.42
C HIS A 134 -7.76 6.26 -14.35
N LEU A 135 -7.64 6.44 -15.68
CA LEU A 135 -7.94 5.41 -16.67
C LEU A 135 -6.91 4.28 -16.64
N GLU A 136 -5.67 4.60 -16.29
CA GLU A 136 -4.56 3.67 -16.13
C GLU A 136 -4.61 2.95 -14.77
N MET A 137 -5.44 3.42 -13.83
CA MET A 137 -5.58 2.85 -12.50
C MET A 137 -6.44 1.57 -12.52
N GLN A 138 -5.85 0.49 -13.03
CA GLN A 138 -6.48 -0.80 -13.22
C GLN A 138 -5.57 -1.97 -12.84
N GLY A 139 -6.13 -3.16 -12.82
CA GLY A 139 -5.42 -4.43 -12.70
C GLY A 139 -6.30 -5.59 -13.18
N TYR A 140 -5.81 -6.81 -13.01
CA TYR A 140 -6.48 -8.00 -13.54
C TYR A 140 -6.68 -9.07 -12.47
N LEU A 141 -7.92 -9.56 -12.38
CA LEU A 141 -8.26 -10.80 -11.73
C LEU A 141 -8.10 -11.95 -12.75
N LEU A 142 -7.16 -12.85 -12.48
CA LEU A 142 -6.92 -14.05 -13.27
C LEU A 142 -7.57 -15.24 -12.56
N VAL A 143 -8.63 -15.79 -13.16
CA VAL A 143 -9.32 -16.99 -12.65
C VAL A 143 -8.86 -18.20 -13.45
N LYS A 144 -7.99 -19.01 -12.84
CA LYS A 144 -7.44 -20.22 -13.45
C LYS A 144 -8.53 -21.30 -13.55
N PRO A 145 -8.75 -21.90 -14.73
CA PRO A 145 -9.73 -22.98 -14.87
C PRO A 145 -9.30 -24.22 -14.08
N LYS A 146 -10.27 -25.07 -13.73
CA LYS A 146 -9.97 -26.35 -13.06
C LYS A 146 -8.99 -27.18 -13.89
N GLY A 147 -7.96 -27.71 -13.23
CA GLY A 147 -6.94 -28.54 -13.87
C GLY A 147 -5.89 -27.75 -14.68
N TYR A 148 -5.89 -26.41 -14.60
CA TYR A 148 -4.82 -25.59 -15.19
C TYR A 148 -3.45 -26.04 -14.68
N LYS A 149 -2.54 -26.32 -15.61
CA LYS A 149 -1.14 -26.64 -15.31
C LYS A 149 -0.28 -25.49 -15.83
N GLU A 150 0.42 -24.83 -14.91
CA GLU A 150 1.38 -23.80 -15.27
C GLU A 150 2.50 -24.42 -16.13
N ALA A 151 2.74 -23.82 -17.30
CA ALA A 151 3.94 -24.10 -18.07
C ALA A 151 5.08 -23.28 -17.45
N ALA A 152 6.08 -23.95 -16.87
CA ALA A 152 7.26 -23.28 -16.36
C ALA A 152 8.04 -22.67 -17.54
N VAL A 153 7.87 -21.37 -17.76
CA VAL A 153 8.72 -20.60 -18.68
C VAL A 153 10.01 -20.30 -17.92
N LYS A 154 11.11 -20.98 -18.29
CA LYS A 154 12.44 -20.58 -17.80
C LYS A 154 12.79 -19.26 -18.45
N ALA A 155 13.01 -18.23 -17.63
CA ALA A 155 13.54 -16.94 -18.05
C ALA A 155 14.83 -17.18 -18.87
N THR A 156 14.90 -16.64 -20.08
CA THR A 156 16.06 -16.77 -20.97
C THR A 156 17.22 -15.90 -20.47
N GLU A 157 18.45 -16.34 -20.71
CA GLU A 157 19.67 -15.62 -20.37
C GLU A 157 19.62 -14.18 -20.92
N GLY A 158 19.83 -13.17 -20.07
CA GLY A 158 19.55 -11.75 -20.36
C GLY A 158 18.28 -11.18 -19.71
N THR A 159 17.46 -12.01 -19.07
CA THR A 159 16.27 -11.59 -18.27
C THR A 159 16.40 -11.88 -16.77
N VAL A 160 17.56 -12.35 -16.33
CA VAL A 160 17.85 -12.77 -14.94
C VAL A 160 18.98 -11.91 -14.37
N TYR A 161 18.82 -11.43 -13.15
CA TYR A 161 19.83 -10.62 -12.47
C TYR A 161 21.10 -11.41 -12.21
N THR A 162 22.23 -10.74 -12.41
CA THR A 162 23.57 -11.26 -12.14
C THR A 162 24.03 -10.88 -10.73
N LYS A 163 25.15 -11.47 -10.30
CA LYS A 163 25.84 -11.02 -9.08
C LYS A 163 26.20 -9.52 -9.13
N ALA A 164 26.58 -9.01 -10.30
CA ALA A 164 26.92 -7.60 -10.46
C ALA A 164 25.71 -6.68 -10.23
N ASP A 165 24.52 -7.09 -10.66
CA ASP A 165 23.27 -6.36 -10.41
C ASP A 165 22.93 -6.34 -8.92
N TYR A 166 23.07 -7.49 -8.24
CA TYR A 166 22.92 -7.57 -6.79
C TYR A 166 23.92 -6.66 -6.06
N ASP A 167 25.20 -6.74 -6.40
CA ASP A 167 26.27 -5.96 -5.75
C ASP A 167 26.03 -4.46 -5.93
N LYS A 168 25.59 -4.04 -7.12
CA LYS A 168 25.19 -2.65 -7.42
C LYS A 168 24.01 -2.22 -6.57
N GLN A 169 22.93 -3.00 -6.54
CA GLN A 169 21.74 -2.68 -5.74
C GLN A 169 22.09 -2.64 -4.25
N HIS A 170 22.83 -3.61 -3.74
CA HIS A 170 23.26 -3.68 -2.35
C HIS A 170 24.08 -2.45 -1.95
N LYS A 171 25.00 -1.98 -2.82
CA LYS A 171 25.74 -0.73 -2.61
C LYS A 171 24.80 0.48 -2.49
N THR A 172 23.86 0.64 -3.42
CA THR A 172 22.84 1.71 -3.37
C THR A 172 22.07 1.70 -2.05
N ASN A 173 21.72 0.52 -1.54
CA ASN A 173 20.98 0.39 -0.29
C ASN A 173 21.81 0.83 0.93
N LEU A 174 23.11 0.55 0.95
CA LEU A 174 24.01 1.02 2.00
C LEU A 174 24.17 2.55 1.96
N GLU A 175 24.33 3.13 0.77
CA GLU A 175 24.41 4.58 0.59
C GLU A 175 23.10 5.26 1.00
N THR A 176 21.95 4.69 0.62
CA THR A 176 20.61 5.17 1.03
C THR A 176 20.45 5.13 2.55
N GLN A 177 20.98 4.08 3.22
CA GLN A 177 20.97 4.03 4.68
C GLN A 177 21.76 5.18 5.31
N GLY A 178 22.93 5.52 4.75
CA GLY A 178 23.72 6.66 5.23
C GLY A 178 22.96 7.99 5.16
N VAL A 179 22.15 8.19 4.11
CA VAL A 179 21.26 9.37 4.01
C VAL A 179 20.17 9.34 5.08
N ILE A 180 19.53 8.19 5.29
CA ILE A 180 18.51 8.02 6.33
C ILE A 180 19.10 8.32 7.71
N ASP A 181 20.27 7.78 8.02
CA ASP A 181 20.93 7.97 9.31
C ASP A 181 21.25 9.46 9.55
N SER A 182 21.64 10.21 8.51
CA SER A 182 21.81 11.67 8.58
C SER A 182 20.49 12.40 8.91
N VAL A 183 19.39 12.03 8.28
CA VAL A 183 18.06 12.61 8.55
C VAL A 183 17.57 12.25 9.96
N VAL A 184 17.74 11.01 10.39
CA VAL A 184 17.41 10.57 11.76
C VAL A 184 18.24 11.34 12.78
N GLY A 185 19.55 11.52 12.53
CA GLY A 185 20.42 12.37 13.34
C GLY A 185 19.89 13.80 13.45
N TYR A 186 19.47 14.40 12.32
CA TYR A 186 18.91 15.75 12.29
C TYR A 186 17.64 15.89 13.15
N ILE A 187 16.71 14.94 13.04
CA ILE A 187 15.44 14.94 13.76
C ILE A 187 15.67 14.72 15.26
N THR A 188 16.48 13.73 15.63
CA THR A 188 16.74 13.35 17.03
C THR A 188 17.61 14.36 17.78
N ALA A 189 18.38 15.19 17.07
CA ALA A 189 19.07 16.33 17.65
C ALA A 189 18.14 17.49 18.05
N ARG A 190 16.84 17.44 17.71
CA ARG A 190 15.85 18.49 17.97
C ARG A 190 14.74 18.04 18.92
N ASN A 191 13.99 18.99 19.48
CA ASN A 191 12.81 18.76 20.31
C ASN A 191 11.60 18.24 19.50
N TYR A 192 11.80 17.25 18.62
CA TYR A 192 10.77 16.74 17.72
C TYR A 192 9.55 16.16 18.47
N ALA A 193 9.76 15.68 19.71
CA ALA A 193 8.71 15.15 20.57
C ALA A 193 7.63 16.18 20.93
N ASP A 194 7.97 17.48 20.88
CA ASP A 194 7.02 18.57 21.13
C ASP A 194 6.04 18.78 19.96
N PHE A 195 6.25 18.09 18.83
CA PHE A 195 5.45 18.22 17.62
C PHE A 195 4.72 16.90 17.31
N PRO A 196 3.45 16.75 17.71
CA PRO A 196 2.70 15.48 17.52
C PRO A 196 2.67 14.96 16.08
N SER A 197 2.59 15.87 15.10
CA SER A 197 2.66 15.52 13.67
C SER A 197 4.00 14.89 13.29
N VAL A 198 5.10 15.36 13.88
CA VAL A 198 6.45 14.83 13.61
C VAL A 198 6.65 13.50 14.31
N VAL A 199 6.14 13.34 15.53
CA VAL A 199 6.16 12.05 16.25
C VAL A 199 5.48 10.96 15.40
N ALA A 200 4.29 11.24 14.86
CA ALA A 200 3.58 10.30 14.00
C ALA A 200 4.37 9.93 12.72
N LEU A 201 5.08 10.90 12.13
CA LEU A 201 5.96 10.65 10.97
C LEU A 201 7.17 9.79 11.36
N VAL A 202 7.78 10.03 12.52
CA VAL A 202 8.92 9.25 13.02
C VAL A 202 8.51 7.80 13.32
N GLU A 203 7.32 7.59 13.89
CA GLU A 203 6.76 6.25 14.11
C GLU A 203 6.55 5.51 12.77
N ASP A 204 5.91 6.17 11.80
CA ASP A 204 5.68 5.60 10.47
C ASP A 204 7.01 5.26 9.77
N ALA A 205 8.01 6.15 9.82
CA ALA A 205 9.33 5.91 9.23
C ALA A 205 10.07 4.75 9.91
N THR A 206 10.01 4.68 11.25
CA THR A 206 10.60 3.60 12.04
C THR A 206 10.00 2.25 11.68
N GLU A 207 8.68 2.19 11.49
CA GLU A 207 7.98 0.99 11.04
C GLU A 207 8.46 0.55 9.64
N GLN A 208 8.68 1.48 8.71
CA GLN A 208 9.27 1.17 7.40
C GLN A 208 10.69 0.58 7.52
N LEU A 209 11.53 1.13 8.40
CA LEU A 209 12.90 0.64 8.62
C LEU A 209 12.93 -0.76 9.27
N ASN A 210 11.98 -1.06 10.15
CA ASN A 210 11.84 -2.41 10.69
C ASN A 210 11.55 -3.43 9.58
N PHE A 211 10.77 -3.06 8.56
CA PHE A 211 10.53 -3.93 7.39
C PHE A 211 11.74 -4.05 6.48
N ALA A 212 12.49 -2.95 6.31
CA ALA A 212 13.76 -2.94 5.59
C ALA A 212 14.72 -4.00 6.14
N ALA A 213 14.79 -4.15 7.47
CA ALA A 213 15.65 -5.14 8.13
C ALA A 213 15.33 -6.59 7.74
N ASP A 214 14.04 -6.96 7.67
CA ASP A 214 13.64 -8.30 7.27
C ASP A 214 13.93 -8.58 5.79
N THR A 215 13.70 -7.60 4.92
CA THR A 215 14.01 -7.74 3.49
C THR A 215 15.51 -7.81 3.22
N LYS A 216 16.33 -7.08 4.00
CA LYS A 216 17.80 -7.18 3.95
C LYS A 216 18.26 -8.59 4.29
N LYS A 217 17.69 -9.22 5.33
CA LYS A 217 17.99 -10.61 5.70
C LYS A 217 17.64 -11.59 4.57
N LYS A 218 16.49 -11.41 3.92
CA LYS A 218 16.09 -12.25 2.76
C LYS A 218 17.06 -12.09 1.60
N ALA A 219 17.41 -10.86 1.24
CA ALA A 219 18.36 -10.57 0.17
C ALA A 219 19.71 -11.29 0.41
N ALA A 220 20.26 -11.15 1.63
CA ALA A 220 21.49 -11.84 2.01
C ALA A 220 21.35 -13.37 1.99
N GLY A 221 20.20 -13.91 2.41
CA GLY A 221 19.93 -15.34 2.41
C GLY A 221 19.88 -15.97 1.02
N PHE A 222 19.37 -15.26 0.01
CA PHE A 222 19.40 -15.70 -1.39
C PHE A 222 20.79 -15.50 -2.02
N ALA A 223 21.46 -14.40 -1.72
CA ALA A 223 22.83 -14.15 -2.17
C ALA A 223 23.80 -15.26 -1.71
N ALA A 224 23.66 -15.72 -0.45
CA ALA A 224 24.45 -16.83 0.08
C ALA A 224 24.24 -18.17 -0.65
N LYS A 225 23.14 -18.31 -1.39
CA LYS A 225 22.80 -19.49 -2.22
C LYS A 225 23.14 -19.30 -3.70
N ASN A 226 23.78 -18.20 -4.08
CA ASN A 226 24.00 -17.78 -5.47
C ASN A 226 22.70 -17.61 -6.28
N ASP A 227 21.56 -17.41 -5.62
CA ASP A 227 20.29 -17.10 -6.27
C ASP A 227 20.19 -15.59 -6.49
N TRP A 228 20.92 -15.11 -7.50
CA TRP A 228 21.07 -13.69 -7.78
C TRP A 228 19.77 -13.01 -8.21
N GLN A 229 18.85 -13.76 -8.82
CA GLN A 229 17.53 -13.27 -9.17
C GLN A 229 16.76 -12.86 -7.92
N ASN A 230 16.56 -13.79 -6.98
CA ASN A 230 15.82 -13.50 -5.76
C ASN A 230 16.61 -12.54 -4.85
N ALA A 231 17.94 -12.66 -4.79
CA ALA A 231 18.77 -11.75 -4.01
C ALA A 231 18.58 -10.30 -4.46
N THR A 232 18.61 -10.03 -5.77
CA THR A 232 18.46 -8.69 -6.33
C THR A 232 17.04 -8.15 -6.14
N LEU A 233 16.01 -8.98 -6.34
CA LEU A 233 14.61 -8.60 -6.09
C LEU A 233 14.37 -8.21 -4.62
N TRP A 234 14.87 -9.01 -3.67
CA TRP A 234 14.75 -8.68 -2.24
C TRP A 234 15.62 -7.49 -1.84
N ALA A 235 16.78 -7.28 -2.47
CA ALA A 235 17.57 -6.06 -2.29
C ALA A 235 16.80 -4.83 -2.82
N GLY A 236 16.13 -4.92 -3.95
CA GLY A 236 15.23 -3.87 -4.45
C GLY A 236 14.09 -3.58 -3.47
N GLN A 237 13.47 -4.61 -2.89
CA GLN A 237 12.43 -4.42 -1.88
C GLN A 237 12.96 -3.75 -0.60
N TRP A 238 14.17 -4.12 -0.16
CA TRP A 238 14.86 -3.46 0.94
C TRP A 238 15.03 -1.96 0.65
N TRP A 239 15.47 -1.62 -0.56
CA TRP A 239 15.62 -0.24 -0.99
C TRP A 239 14.32 0.55 -0.98
N GLN A 240 13.21 -0.04 -1.44
CA GLN A 240 11.91 0.64 -1.45
C GLN A 240 11.45 1.06 -0.04
N TYR A 241 11.65 0.20 0.96
CA TYR A 241 11.35 0.53 2.35
C TYR A 241 12.23 1.67 2.88
N GLN A 242 13.51 1.69 2.49
CA GLN A 242 14.43 2.78 2.80
C GLN A 242 13.98 4.10 2.17
N VAL A 243 13.62 4.11 0.88
CA VAL A 243 13.14 5.33 0.19
C VAL A 243 11.87 5.87 0.83
N LYS A 244 10.91 5.00 1.20
CA LYS A 244 9.70 5.40 1.93
C LYS A 244 10.05 6.02 3.29
N ALA A 245 10.96 5.41 4.05
CA ALA A 245 11.42 5.95 5.32
C ALA A 245 12.13 7.32 5.15
N ALA A 246 12.96 7.45 4.11
CA ALA A 246 13.69 8.67 3.79
C ALA A 246 12.75 9.83 3.42
N ASP A 247 11.74 9.58 2.58
CA ASP A 247 10.72 10.57 2.22
C ASP A 247 9.91 11.04 3.44
N ILE A 248 9.46 10.11 4.29
CA ILE A 248 8.78 10.45 5.55
C ILE A 248 9.70 11.28 6.46
N GLY A 249 10.97 10.88 6.59
CA GLY A 249 11.97 11.60 7.37
C GLY A 249 12.24 13.01 6.84
N LEU A 250 12.29 13.19 5.52
CA LEU A 250 12.45 14.50 4.89
C LEU A 250 11.25 15.41 5.18
N ARG A 251 10.02 14.88 5.15
CA ARG A 251 8.82 15.65 5.53
C ARG A 251 8.85 16.06 7.01
N ALA A 252 9.25 15.15 7.89
CA ALA A 252 9.46 15.44 9.30
C ALA A 252 10.49 16.55 9.52
N LYS A 253 11.64 16.46 8.83
CA LYS A 253 12.67 17.51 8.83
C LYS A 253 12.11 18.86 8.36
N THR A 254 11.45 18.91 7.20
CA THR A 254 10.86 20.15 6.67
C THR A 254 9.85 20.76 7.64
N TYR A 255 9.03 19.95 8.29
CA TYR A 255 8.09 20.43 9.30
C TYR A 255 8.80 21.07 10.49
N LEU A 256 9.86 20.42 11.02
CA LEU A 256 10.65 20.97 12.12
C LEU A 256 11.31 22.32 11.75
N ASP A 257 11.81 22.44 10.52
CA ASP A 257 12.43 23.66 10.00
C ASP A 257 11.42 24.82 9.90
N GLN A 258 10.18 24.51 9.51
CA GLN A 258 9.11 25.51 9.35
C GLN A 258 8.42 25.90 10.67
N ASN A 259 8.52 25.07 11.72
CA ASN A 259 7.76 25.24 12.96
C ASN A 259 8.64 25.54 14.19
N GLY A 260 9.88 26.04 13.97
CA GLY A 260 10.72 26.58 15.03
C GLY A 260 11.29 25.54 15.99
N ALA A 261 11.56 24.32 15.52
CA ALA A 261 12.19 23.29 16.35
C ALA A 261 13.59 23.71 16.83
N LYS A 262 13.88 23.45 18.09
CA LYS A 262 15.14 23.78 18.77
C LYS A 262 16.07 22.58 18.81
N VAL A 263 17.37 22.82 18.62
CA VAL A 263 18.41 21.81 18.82
C VAL A 263 18.56 21.52 20.32
N ILE A 264 18.40 20.26 20.71
CA ILE A 264 18.48 19.77 22.10
C ILE A 264 19.70 18.86 22.34
N LYS A 265 20.36 18.40 21.27
CA LYS A 265 21.57 17.57 21.33
C LYS A 265 22.64 18.18 20.42
N LYS A 266 23.80 18.50 20.99
CA LYS A 266 25.02 18.86 20.22
C LYS A 266 25.77 17.59 19.87
#